data_AF-A0A1T1CBA9-F1
#
_entry.id   AF-A0A1T1CBA9-F1
#
_cell.length_a   1.000
_cell.length_b   1.000
_cell.length_c   1.000
_cell.angle_alpha   90.00
_cell.angle_beta   90.00
_cell.angle_gamma   90.00
#
_symmetry.space_group_name_H-M   'P 1'
#
loop_
_entity.id
_entity.type
_entity.pdbx_description
1 polymer ?
#
loop_
_entity_poly.entity_id
_entity_poly.type
_entity_poly.pdbx_seq_one_letter_code
_entity_poly.pdbx_strand_id
1 'polypeptide(L)'
;MKVFISWSGERSRQVAELLNNWIQCVLQAVDPWLSSKDIDRGSLWFSEITSQLSNTHNGIVCLTKSNLNKPWILFESGALAKGLSSNRVYTFLIDLNSNDIKDPLAQFNHTTPTKEGVYQLIRTINNGLEDKSLKENILLNVFDTYWPQFETDFKLILKNTKDEEVLEVRPKDDILNEILYSVRGMDKRLRVLEDVDTINKISYNNSSRKRNGSYSNVIKVPLEEFGINPKTLHNLKSYNINTLEDYIKIESENSIKLPESIRKEIHTIMDIVA
;
A
#
# COMPACT_ATOMS: atom_id res chain seq x y z
N MET A 1 -2.72 24.08 -0.02
CA MET A 1 -1.90 23.04 -0.67
C MET A 1 -1.89 21.82 0.21
N LYS A 2 -2.14 20.63 -0.34
CA LYS A 2 -2.13 19.39 0.46
C LYS A 2 -0.71 18.93 0.74
N VAL A 3 -0.45 18.50 1.97
CA VAL A 3 0.82 17.88 2.39
C VAL A 3 0.50 16.55 3.05
N PHE A 4 0.99 15.46 2.47
CA PHE A 4 0.80 14.13 3.03
C PHE A 4 1.81 13.90 4.16
N ILE A 5 1.39 13.36 5.31
CA ILE A 5 2.30 13.00 6.42
C ILE A 5 2.19 11.51 6.69
N SER A 6 3.25 10.79 6.33
CA SER A 6 3.44 9.36 6.55
C SER A 6 4.05 9.10 7.92
N TRP A 7 3.53 8.09 8.62
CA TRP A 7 4.08 7.63 9.89
C TRP A 7 3.82 6.13 10.10
N SER A 8 4.63 5.51 10.95
CA SER A 8 4.44 4.11 11.36
C SER A 8 5.07 3.88 12.73
N GLY A 9 4.25 3.44 13.69
CA GLY A 9 4.66 3.26 15.09
C GLY A 9 4.29 4.47 15.96
N GLU A 10 4.33 4.28 17.28
CA GLU A 10 3.76 5.26 18.21
C GLU A 10 4.54 6.58 18.24
N ARG A 11 5.87 6.51 18.23
CA ARG A 11 6.72 7.71 18.23
C ARG A 11 6.51 8.57 16.98
N SER A 12 6.53 7.96 15.80
CA SER A 12 6.33 8.70 14.55
C SER A 12 4.91 9.22 14.41
N ARG A 13 3.90 8.52 14.97
CA ARG A 13 2.51 9.00 15.03
C ARG A 13 2.40 10.32 15.79
N GLN A 14 2.92 10.35 17.02
CA GLN A 14 2.85 11.57 17.85
C GLN A 14 3.60 12.74 17.21
N VAL A 15 4.76 12.47 16.58
CA VAL A 15 5.49 13.51 15.84
C VAL A 15 4.73 13.96 14.60
N ALA A 16 4.09 13.05 13.87
CA ALA A 16 3.26 13.41 12.71
C ALA A 16 2.06 14.29 13.12
N GLU A 17 1.41 13.98 14.25
CA GLU A 17 0.32 14.80 14.81
C GLU A 17 0.81 16.19 15.24
N LEU A 18 1.99 16.25 15.87
CA LEU A 18 2.63 17.51 16.20
C LEU A 18 2.92 18.34 14.94
N LEU A 19 3.53 17.73 13.92
CA LEU A 19 3.83 18.39 12.65
C LEU A 19 2.57 18.87 11.95
N ASN A 20 1.51 18.06 11.92
CA ASN A 20 0.23 18.43 11.31
C ASN A 20 -0.32 19.73 11.90
N ASN A 21 -0.46 19.78 13.22
CA ASN A 21 -1.02 20.95 13.90
C ASN A 21 -0.08 22.15 13.79
N TRP A 22 1.22 21.92 13.95
CA TRP A 22 2.22 22.99 13.92
C TRP A 22 2.37 23.62 12.53
N ILE A 23 2.38 22.82 11.45
CA ILE A 23 2.45 23.33 10.07
C ILE A 23 1.23 24.20 9.77
N GLN A 24 0.02 23.85 10.24
CA GLN A 24 -1.17 24.67 10.03
C GLN A 24 -1.06 26.04 10.73
N CYS A 25 -0.40 26.11 11.89
CA CYS A 25 -0.14 27.38 12.59
C CYS A 25 0.86 28.27 11.83
N VAL A 26 1.92 27.67 11.28
CA VAL A 26 3.00 28.41 10.60
C VAL A 26 2.64 28.77 9.16
N LEU A 27 1.99 27.86 8.43
CA LEU A 27 1.60 27.99 7.04
C LEU A 27 0.10 27.71 6.87
N GLN A 28 -0.73 28.73 7.11
CA GLN A 28 -2.20 28.62 7.07
C GLN A 28 -2.76 28.18 5.69
N ALA A 29 -1.99 28.38 4.62
CA ALA A 29 -2.37 27.95 3.27
C ALA A 29 -2.06 26.47 2.99
N VAL A 30 -1.45 25.76 3.94
CA VAL A 30 -1.17 24.32 3.87
C VAL A 30 -2.28 23.55 4.59
N ASP A 31 -2.67 22.44 3.98
CA ASP A 31 -3.67 21.50 4.49
C ASP A 31 -2.96 20.14 4.66
N PRO A 32 -2.27 19.91 5.80
CA PRO A 32 -1.60 18.64 6.02
C PRO A 32 -2.62 17.55 6.32
N TRP A 33 -2.32 16.34 5.83
CA TRP A 33 -3.17 15.17 5.98
C TRP A 33 -2.31 14.02 6.48
N LEU A 34 -2.63 13.48 7.66
CA LEU A 34 -1.93 12.31 8.18
C LEU A 34 -2.46 11.03 7.53
N SER A 35 -1.55 10.10 7.25
CA SER A 35 -1.90 8.71 6.96
C SER A 35 -2.68 8.11 8.13
N SER A 36 -4.00 8.06 8.04
CA SER A 36 -4.84 7.43 9.06
C SER A 36 -4.84 5.91 8.90
N LYS A 37 -4.59 5.20 10.01
CA LYS A 37 -4.87 3.75 10.09
C LYS A 37 -6.37 3.47 10.19
N ASP A 38 -7.15 4.49 10.59
CA ASP A 38 -8.60 4.48 10.76
C ASP A 38 -9.30 5.20 9.60
N ILE A 39 -9.26 4.60 8.42
CA ILE A 39 -10.23 4.89 7.36
C ILE A 39 -11.39 3.90 7.54
N ASP A 40 -12.62 4.40 7.49
CA ASP A 40 -13.87 3.71 7.78
C ASP A 40 -13.90 2.22 7.40
N ARG A 41 -14.41 1.39 8.33
CA ARG A 41 -14.61 -0.05 8.14
C ARG A 41 -15.53 -0.29 6.93
N GLY A 42 -14.95 -0.52 5.76
CA GLY A 42 -15.69 -0.83 4.54
C GLY A 42 -15.15 -0.18 3.26
N SER A 43 -14.33 0.87 3.37
CA SER A 43 -13.65 1.48 2.23
C SER A 43 -12.46 0.62 1.79
N LEU A 44 -12.17 0.54 0.48
CA LEU A 44 -10.90 0.00 0.00
C LEU A 44 -9.77 0.96 0.44
N TRP A 45 -9.25 0.73 1.65
CA TRP A 45 -8.15 1.47 2.29
C TRP A 45 -7.03 1.87 1.32
N PHE A 46 -6.61 0.93 0.48
CA PHE A 46 -5.54 1.12 -0.50
C PHE A 46 -5.91 2.10 -1.62
N SER A 47 -7.16 2.12 -2.10
CA SER A 47 -7.56 3.01 -3.20
C SER A 47 -7.69 4.46 -2.76
N GLU A 48 -8.12 4.70 -1.52
CA GLU A 48 -8.26 6.07 -1.00
C GLU A 48 -6.88 6.69 -0.75
N ILE A 49 -5.96 5.94 -0.14
CA ILE A 49 -4.59 6.41 0.05
C ILE A 49 -3.88 6.60 -1.29
N THR A 50 -4.03 5.66 -2.24
CA THR A 50 -3.47 5.85 -3.59
C THR A 50 -4.03 7.09 -4.28
N SER A 51 -5.32 7.39 -4.11
CA SER A 51 -5.95 8.60 -4.64
C SER A 51 -5.47 9.88 -3.94
N GLN A 52 -5.23 9.85 -2.63
CA GLN A 52 -4.65 11.00 -1.93
C GLN A 52 -3.19 11.20 -2.34
N LEU A 53 -2.42 10.12 -2.47
CA LEU A 53 -1.01 10.14 -2.89
C LEU A 53 -0.86 10.63 -4.33
N SER A 54 -1.77 10.28 -5.25
CA SER A 54 -1.74 10.78 -6.62
C SER A 54 -2.12 12.26 -6.73
N ASN A 55 -2.97 12.76 -5.83
CA ASN A 55 -3.39 14.16 -5.78
C ASN A 55 -2.48 15.05 -4.92
N THR A 56 -1.47 14.47 -4.26
CA THR A 56 -0.58 15.18 -3.35
C THR A 56 0.83 15.25 -3.91
N HIS A 57 1.36 16.48 -3.99
CA HIS A 57 2.67 16.76 -4.58
C HIS A 57 3.79 16.88 -3.52
N ASN A 58 3.43 17.01 -2.25
CA ASN A 58 4.37 17.17 -1.14
C ASN A 58 4.08 16.13 -0.07
N GLY A 59 5.05 15.29 0.26
CA GLY A 59 4.91 14.28 1.31
C GLY A 59 6.03 14.36 2.34
N ILE A 60 5.68 14.35 3.61
CA ILE A 60 6.61 14.26 4.75
C ILE A 60 6.53 12.83 5.29
N VAL A 61 7.68 12.16 5.38
CA VAL A 61 7.79 10.79 5.87
C VAL A 61 8.52 10.80 7.21
N CYS A 62 7.80 10.54 8.30
CA CYS A 62 8.34 10.53 9.65
C CYS A 62 9.08 9.22 9.93
N LEU A 63 10.42 9.27 9.93
CA LEU A 63 11.28 8.11 10.09
C LEU A 63 11.80 7.97 11.53
N THR A 64 11.73 6.73 12.02
CA THR A 64 12.32 6.27 13.28
C THR A 64 13.12 4.99 13.04
N LYS A 65 14.06 4.66 13.94
CA LYS A 65 14.79 3.39 13.92
C LYS A 65 13.88 2.16 13.77
N SER A 66 12.70 2.19 14.38
CA SER A 66 11.74 1.08 14.35
C SER A 66 10.95 0.97 13.04
N ASN A 67 10.88 2.04 12.23
CA ASN A 67 9.98 2.11 11.08
C ASN A 67 10.66 2.15 9.70
N LEU A 68 11.98 2.37 9.65
CA LEU A 68 12.76 2.44 8.40
C LEU A 68 12.51 1.28 7.44
N ASN A 69 12.33 0.07 7.98
CA ASN A 69 12.15 -1.16 7.20
C ASN A 69 10.68 -1.59 7.09
N LYS A 70 9.73 -0.76 7.52
CA LYS A 70 8.31 -1.12 7.47
C LYS A 70 7.83 -1.05 6.01
N PRO A 71 7.16 -2.09 5.50
CA PRO A 71 6.69 -2.12 4.11
C PRO A 71 5.82 -0.92 3.75
N TRP A 72 5.05 -0.42 4.73
CA TRP A 72 4.15 0.70 4.49
C TRP A 72 4.92 2.01 4.22
N ILE A 73 5.94 2.33 5.02
CA ILE A 73 6.80 3.51 4.78
C ILE A 73 7.44 3.48 3.40
N LEU A 74 7.92 2.31 2.96
CA LEU A 74 8.53 2.12 1.64
C LEU A 74 7.51 2.29 0.51
N PHE A 75 6.29 1.76 0.68
CA PHE A 75 5.23 1.89 -0.32
C PHE A 75 4.72 3.34 -0.43
N GLU A 76 4.50 4.08 0.68
CA GLU A 76 4.12 5.52 0.64
C GLU A 76 5.20 6.36 -0.02
N SER A 77 6.44 6.19 0.41
CA SER A 77 7.58 6.94 -0.13
C SER A 77 7.77 6.67 -1.62
N GLY A 78 7.63 5.41 -2.04
CA GLY A 78 7.70 5.01 -3.45
C GLY A 78 6.53 5.56 -4.28
N ALA A 79 5.31 5.52 -3.75
CA ALA A 79 4.14 6.07 -4.43
C ALA A 79 4.23 7.59 -4.60
N LEU A 80 4.70 8.30 -3.57
CA LEU A 80 4.95 9.75 -3.65
C LEU A 80 6.03 10.07 -4.69
N ALA A 81 7.12 9.28 -4.72
CA ALA A 81 8.22 9.47 -5.67
C ALA A 81 7.88 9.10 -7.12
N LYS A 82 6.90 8.20 -7.33
CA LYS A 82 6.43 7.80 -8.66
C LYS A 82 5.54 8.86 -9.31
N GLY A 83 4.80 9.64 -8.52
CA GLY A 83 4.06 10.79 -9.05
C GLY A 83 5.05 11.74 -9.73
N LEU A 84 4.62 12.36 -10.83
CA LEU A 84 5.36 13.18 -11.80
C LEU A 84 6.57 13.96 -11.23
N SER A 85 7.52 14.37 -12.07
CA SER A 85 8.79 15.07 -11.73
C SER A 85 8.68 16.31 -10.82
N SER A 86 7.48 16.80 -10.53
CA SER A 86 7.17 17.87 -9.57
C SER A 86 6.95 17.40 -8.13
N ASN A 87 6.82 16.10 -7.87
CA ASN A 87 6.56 15.57 -6.54
C ASN A 87 7.80 15.68 -5.64
N ARG A 88 7.59 16.07 -4.39
CA ARG A 88 8.62 16.27 -3.37
C ARG A 88 8.34 15.38 -2.18
N VAL A 89 9.33 14.56 -1.84
CA VAL A 89 9.33 13.72 -0.64
C VAL A 89 10.38 14.26 0.33
N TYR A 90 9.94 14.59 1.53
CA TYR A 90 10.76 15.05 2.64
C TYR A 90 10.80 13.96 3.68
N THR A 91 11.97 13.42 3.99
CA THR A 91 12.10 12.44 5.08
C THR A 91 12.48 13.16 6.36
N PHE A 92 11.65 13.06 7.38
CA PHE A 92 11.85 13.70 8.68
C PHE A 92 12.46 12.71 9.67
N LEU A 93 13.70 12.95 10.10
CA LEU A 93 14.46 12.02 10.94
C LEU A 93 14.19 12.32 12.42
N ILE A 94 13.54 11.41 13.13
CA ILE A 94 13.13 11.65 14.52
C ILE A 94 14.24 11.27 15.50
N ASP A 95 14.77 10.05 15.36
CA ASP A 95 15.78 9.45 16.24
C ASP A 95 16.94 8.82 15.44
N LEU A 96 17.14 9.30 14.21
CA LEU A 96 18.04 8.76 13.21
C LEU A 96 19.05 9.81 12.73
N ASN A 97 20.23 9.34 12.32
CA ASN A 97 21.15 10.12 11.52
C ASN A 97 21.00 9.78 10.04
N SER A 98 21.41 10.69 9.16
CA SER A 98 21.39 10.46 7.70
C SER A 98 22.17 9.20 7.29
N ASN A 99 23.21 8.83 8.04
CA ASN A 99 24.03 7.63 7.77
C ASN A 99 23.32 6.31 8.11
N ASP A 100 22.25 6.35 8.91
CA ASP A 100 21.50 5.16 9.32
C ASP A 100 20.48 4.73 8.24
N ILE A 101 20.29 5.56 7.22
CA ILE A 101 19.29 5.38 6.16
C ILE A 101 19.94 4.68 4.97
N LYS A 102 19.27 3.66 4.46
CA LYS A 102 19.69 2.90 3.29
C LYS A 102 18.73 3.13 2.13
N ASP A 103 19.17 2.75 0.94
CA ASP A 103 18.31 2.71 -0.24
C ASP A 103 17.07 1.85 0.02
N PRO A 104 15.88 2.24 -0.49
CA PRO A 104 15.63 3.34 -1.44
C PRO A 104 15.37 4.71 -0.78
N LEU A 105 15.35 4.81 0.56
CA LEU A 105 15.01 6.07 1.24
C LEU A 105 16.16 7.08 1.25
N ALA A 106 17.41 6.61 1.14
CA ALA A 106 18.61 7.44 1.10
C ALA A 106 18.66 8.40 -0.10
N GLN A 107 17.85 8.16 -1.14
CA GLN A 107 17.76 9.02 -2.32
C GLN A 107 17.01 10.34 -2.06
N PHE A 108 16.30 10.47 -0.94
CA PHE A 108 15.51 11.65 -0.61
C PHE A 108 16.27 12.66 0.24
N ASN A 109 15.83 13.93 0.21
CA ASN A 109 16.40 14.97 1.05
C ASN A 109 15.94 14.80 2.51
N HIS A 110 16.90 14.51 3.38
CA HIS A 110 16.67 14.32 4.81
C HIS A 110 16.55 15.64 5.56
N THR A 111 15.52 15.74 6.39
CA THR A 111 15.29 16.84 7.32
C THR A 111 15.62 16.35 8.73
N THR A 112 16.62 16.97 9.35
CA THR A 112 16.91 16.77 10.77
C THR A 112 15.96 17.59 11.64
N PRO A 113 15.64 17.15 12.87
CA PRO A 113 14.73 17.83 13.77
C PRO A 113 15.45 18.98 14.50
N THR A 114 16.25 19.74 13.76
CA THR A 114 16.95 20.94 14.22
C THR A 114 16.24 22.18 13.69
N LYS A 115 16.45 23.32 14.35
CA LYS A 115 15.81 24.59 13.96
C LYS A 115 16.05 24.90 12.49
N GLU A 116 17.29 24.74 12.03
CA GLU A 116 17.71 25.01 10.66
C GLU A 116 17.07 24.01 9.68
N GLY A 117 17.03 22.72 10.04
CA GLY A 117 16.45 21.68 9.19
C GLY A 117 14.95 21.88 8.98
N VAL A 118 14.21 22.10 10.06
CA VAL A 118 12.77 22.36 10.01
C VAL A 118 12.47 23.67 9.31
N TYR A 119 13.30 24.71 9.51
CA TYR A 119 13.15 25.97 8.78
C TYR A 119 13.28 25.76 7.26
N GLN A 120 14.29 25.01 6.81
CA GLN A 120 14.45 24.72 5.37
C GLN A 120 13.28 23.90 4.81
N LEU A 121 12.74 22.94 5.58
CA LEU A 121 11.54 22.19 5.21
C LEU A 121 10.35 23.13 4.99
N ILE A 122 10.05 23.96 5.99
CA ILE A 122 8.93 24.92 5.94
C ILE A 122 9.12 25.94 4.81
N ARG A 123 10.33 26.46 4.63
CA ARG A 123 10.66 27.38 3.54
C ARG A 123 10.44 26.75 2.17
N THR A 124 10.81 25.49 2.00
CA THR A 124 10.59 24.76 0.75
C THR A 124 9.11 24.55 0.47
N ILE A 125 8.33 24.17 1.50
CA ILE A 125 6.87 24.05 1.41
C ILE A 125 6.24 25.40 1.07
N ASN A 126 6.69 26.48 1.71
CA ASN A 126 6.20 27.84 1.46
C ASN A 126 6.45 28.30 0.02
N ASN A 127 7.63 28.00 -0.53
CA ASN A 127 7.94 28.32 -1.92
C ASN A 127 7.05 27.57 -2.92
N GLY A 128 6.55 26.38 -2.54
CA GLY A 128 5.58 25.62 -3.32
C GLY A 128 4.15 26.19 -3.29
N LEU A 129 3.87 27.20 -2.47
CA LEU A 129 2.55 27.83 -2.37
C LEU A 129 2.31 28.95 -3.40
N GLU A 130 3.33 29.32 -4.18
CA GLU A 130 3.28 30.36 -5.23
C GLU A 130 2.60 31.66 -4.73
N ASP A 131 1.42 32.02 -5.25
CA ASP A 131 0.67 33.23 -4.88
C ASP A 131 0.23 33.29 -3.41
N LYS A 132 0.18 32.15 -2.72
CA LYS A 132 -0.17 32.04 -1.30
C LYS A 132 1.05 31.96 -0.38
N SER A 133 2.25 32.12 -0.93
CA SER A 133 3.49 32.09 -0.17
C SER A 133 3.62 33.30 0.76
N LEU A 134 4.14 33.08 1.96
CA LEU A 134 4.53 34.14 2.88
C LEU A 134 5.87 34.72 2.44
N LYS A 135 6.04 36.04 2.59
CA LYS A 135 7.35 36.70 2.41
C LYS A 135 8.34 36.15 3.42
N GLU A 136 9.60 35.98 3.02
CA GLU A 136 10.67 35.37 3.84
C GLU A 136 10.76 35.98 5.26
N ASN A 137 10.70 37.31 5.39
CA ASN A 137 10.75 37.98 6.70
C ASN A 137 9.56 37.62 7.60
N ILE A 138 8.36 37.47 7.03
CA ILE A 138 7.16 37.09 7.78
C ILE A 138 7.26 35.62 8.18
N LEU A 139 7.69 34.76 7.24
CA LEU A 139 7.89 33.34 7.50
C LEU A 139 8.86 33.12 8.67
N LEU A 140 10.00 33.81 8.65
CA LEU A 140 11.01 33.73 9.71
C LEU A 140 10.44 34.15 11.07
N ASN A 141 9.72 35.29 11.13
CA ASN A 141 9.12 35.77 12.36
C ASN A 141 8.07 34.80 12.93
N VAL A 142 7.20 34.25 12.07
CA VAL A 142 6.19 33.26 12.48
C VAL A 142 6.87 32.00 12.97
N PHE A 143 7.85 31.50 12.22
CA PHE A 143 8.63 30.32 12.58
C PHE A 143 9.32 30.49 13.94
N ASP A 144 10.04 31.60 14.15
CA ASP A 144 10.76 31.86 15.40
C ASP A 144 9.81 31.97 16.61
N THR A 145 8.58 32.44 16.39
CA THR A 145 7.56 32.54 17.43
C THR A 145 7.04 31.15 17.85
N TYR A 146 6.78 30.27 16.90
CA TYR A 146 6.21 28.93 17.18
C TYR A 146 7.25 27.83 17.38
N TRP A 147 8.53 28.08 17.05
CA TRP A 147 9.61 27.10 17.21
C TRP A 147 9.78 26.59 18.64
N PRO A 148 9.80 27.44 19.69
CA PRO A 148 10.00 26.98 21.06
C PRO A 148 8.93 25.99 21.53
N GLN A 149 7.68 26.17 21.07
CA GLN A 149 6.57 25.27 21.38
C GLN A 149 6.80 23.90 20.72
N PHE A 150 7.13 23.90 19.42
CA PHE A 150 7.44 22.67 18.70
C PHE A 150 8.61 21.92 19.34
N GLU A 151 9.70 22.60 19.66
CA GLU A 151 10.88 21.99 20.26
C GLU A 151 10.58 21.36 21.63
N THR A 152 9.75 22.03 22.44
CA THR A 152 9.35 21.53 23.76
C THR A 152 8.49 20.28 23.61
N ASP A 153 7.45 20.33 22.78
CA ASP A 153 6.53 19.20 22.57
C ASP A 153 7.25 18.02 21.92
N PHE A 154 8.15 18.27 20.96
CA PHE A 154 8.96 17.25 20.31
C PHE A 154 9.87 16.53 21.33
N LYS A 155 10.54 17.27 22.21
CA LYS A 155 11.36 16.68 23.29
C LYS A 155 10.51 15.86 24.28
N LEU A 156 9.29 16.30 24.58
CA LEU A 156 8.37 15.56 25.43
C LEU A 156 7.94 14.24 24.78
N ILE A 157 7.63 14.24 23.48
CA ILE A 157 7.30 13.02 22.74
C ILE A 157 8.47 12.04 22.78
N LEU A 158 9.70 12.51 22.51
CA LEU A 158 10.89 11.65 22.56
C LEU A 158 11.12 11.04 23.95
N LYS A 159 10.82 11.80 25.03
CA LYS A 159 10.96 11.32 26.40
C LYS A 159 9.87 10.32 26.81
N ASN A 160 8.64 10.54 26.35
CA ASN A 160 7.47 9.75 26.75
C ASN A 160 7.27 8.48 25.90
N THR A 161 7.85 8.45 24.70
CA THR A 161 7.81 7.27 23.84
C THR A 161 9.07 6.45 24.05
N LYS A 162 8.91 5.17 24.39
CA LYS A 162 10.05 4.25 24.44
C LYS A 162 10.65 4.12 23.04
N ASP A 163 11.98 4.02 22.96
CA ASP A 163 12.61 3.44 21.79
C ASP A 163 12.00 2.05 21.67
N GLU A 164 11.14 1.84 20.67
CA GLU A 164 10.81 0.48 20.27
C GLU A 164 12.12 -0.11 19.76
N GLU A 165 12.87 -0.79 20.65
CA GLU A 165 13.86 -1.76 20.22
C GLU A 165 13.20 -2.61 19.16
N VAL A 166 13.90 -2.78 18.04
CA VAL A 166 13.45 -3.52 16.87
C VAL A 166 12.96 -4.88 17.33
N LEU A 167 11.65 -5.00 17.59
CA LEU A 167 11.00 -6.29 17.78
C LEU A 167 11.32 -7.07 16.52
N GLU A 168 12.01 -8.19 16.73
CA GLU A 168 12.68 -8.99 15.72
C GLU A 168 11.97 -8.92 14.37
N VAL A 169 12.78 -8.67 13.34
CA VAL A 169 12.45 -8.85 11.94
C VAL A 169 11.57 -10.08 11.81
N ARG A 170 10.26 -9.91 11.58
CA ARG A 170 9.47 -11.01 11.02
C ARG A 170 10.24 -11.42 9.76
N PRO A 171 10.59 -12.71 9.60
CA PRO A 171 11.46 -13.15 8.50
C PRO A 171 10.94 -12.55 7.20
N LYS A 172 11.84 -11.95 6.41
CA LYS A 172 11.51 -11.18 5.18
C LYS A 172 10.56 -11.95 4.25
N ASP A 173 10.58 -13.27 4.32
CA ASP A 173 9.69 -14.18 3.61
C ASP A 173 8.21 -13.93 3.93
N ASP A 174 7.82 -13.61 5.16
CA ASP A 174 6.41 -13.38 5.51
C ASP A 174 5.86 -12.09 4.89
N ILE A 175 6.67 -11.03 4.86
CA ILE A 175 6.29 -9.75 4.24
C ILE A 175 6.22 -9.91 2.71
N LEU A 176 7.20 -10.58 2.11
CA LEU A 176 7.19 -10.86 0.68
C LEU A 176 6.02 -11.77 0.31
N ASN A 177 5.68 -12.74 1.15
CA ASN A 177 4.51 -13.59 0.98
C ASN A 177 3.23 -12.78 1.11
N GLU A 178 3.10 -11.87 2.08
CA GLU A 178 1.92 -11.02 2.24
C GLU A 178 1.73 -10.05 1.06
N ILE A 179 2.81 -9.47 0.55
CA ILE A 179 2.81 -8.66 -0.67
C ILE A 179 2.44 -9.54 -1.88
N LEU A 180 3.02 -10.73 -2.01
CA LEU A 180 2.72 -11.68 -3.07
C LEU A 180 1.25 -12.12 -3.03
N TYR A 181 0.69 -12.35 -1.84
CA TYR A 181 -0.74 -12.65 -1.65
C TYR A 181 -1.61 -11.46 -2.05
N SER A 182 -1.22 -10.24 -1.70
CA SER A 182 -1.95 -9.02 -2.07
C SER A 182 -1.91 -8.77 -3.57
N VAL A 183 -0.73 -8.92 -4.20
CA VAL A 183 -0.55 -8.77 -5.65
C VAL A 183 -1.29 -9.87 -6.41
N ARG A 184 -1.23 -11.13 -5.97
CA ARG A 184 -2.03 -12.23 -6.55
C ARG A 184 -3.53 -11.99 -6.37
N GLY A 185 -3.94 -11.41 -5.25
CA GLY A 185 -5.33 -10.99 -5.02
C GLY A 185 -5.77 -9.89 -5.98
N MET A 186 -4.91 -8.90 -6.26
CA MET A 186 -5.15 -7.85 -7.24
C MET A 186 -5.21 -8.39 -8.66
N ASP A 187 -4.27 -9.26 -9.04
CA ASP A 187 -4.18 -9.90 -10.35
C ASP A 187 -5.40 -10.79 -10.64
N LYS A 188 -5.91 -11.49 -9.62
CA LYS A 188 -7.17 -12.25 -9.71
C LYS A 188 -8.39 -11.35 -9.94
N ARG A 189 -8.45 -10.18 -9.28
CA ARG A 189 -9.55 -9.21 -9.49
C ARG A 189 -9.45 -8.53 -10.85
N LEU A 190 -8.25 -8.23 -11.31
CA LEU A 190 -7.97 -7.67 -12.63
C LEU A 190 -8.39 -8.64 -13.74
N ARG A 191 -8.03 -9.92 -13.64
CA ARG A 191 -8.50 -10.94 -14.59
C ARG A 191 -10.03 -11.06 -14.63
N VAL A 192 -10.70 -11.02 -13.48
CA VAL A 192 -12.17 -11.04 -13.44
C VAL A 192 -12.77 -9.80 -14.12
N LEU A 193 -12.16 -8.62 -13.95
CA LEU A 193 -12.61 -7.39 -14.63
C LEU A 193 -12.36 -7.44 -16.14
N GLU A 194 -11.20 -7.95 -16.57
CA GLU A 194 -10.87 -8.18 -17.97
C GLU A 194 -11.82 -9.20 -18.62
N ASP A 195 -12.18 -10.27 -17.92
CA ASP A 195 -13.16 -11.25 -18.39
C ASP A 195 -14.57 -10.65 -18.49
N VAL A 196 -14.99 -9.81 -17.53
CA VAL A 196 -16.30 -9.13 -17.60
C VAL A 196 -16.37 -8.14 -18.76
N ASP A 197 -15.30 -7.38 -19.03
CA ASP A 197 -15.23 -6.50 -20.21
C ASP A 197 -15.16 -7.28 -21.53
N THR A 198 -14.54 -8.46 -21.52
CA THR A 198 -14.50 -9.36 -22.66
C THR A 198 -15.88 -10.00 -22.92
N ILE A 199 -16.59 -10.41 -21.86
CA ILE A 199 -17.96 -10.94 -21.92
C ILE A 199 -18.95 -9.85 -22.36
N ASN A 200 -18.78 -8.61 -21.92
CA ASN A 200 -19.62 -7.48 -22.35
C ASN A 200 -19.37 -7.10 -23.83
N LYS A 201 -18.11 -7.13 -24.31
CA LYS A 201 -17.78 -6.98 -25.74
C LYS A 201 -18.34 -8.12 -26.60
N ILE A 202 -18.32 -9.35 -26.09
CA ILE A 202 -18.91 -10.52 -26.77
C ILE A 202 -20.44 -10.41 -26.81
N SER A 203 -21.07 -9.92 -25.74
CA SER A 203 -22.53 -9.78 -25.64
C SER A 203 -23.09 -8.68 -26.56
N TYR A 204 -22.32 -7.60 -26.80
CA TYR A 204 -22.70 -6.56 -27.76
C TYR A 204 -22.54 -7.00 -29.23
N ASN A 205 -21.64 -7.94 -29.52
CA ASN A 205 -21.43 -8.48 -30.87
C ASN A 205 -22.31 -9.70 -31.19
N ASN A 206 -22.92 -10.35 -30.19
CA ASN A 206 -23.69 -11.59 -30.36
C ASN A 206 -25.21 -11.42 -30.39
N SER A 207 -25.73 -10.19 -30.58
CA SER A 207 -27.15 -9.99 -30.93
C SER A 207 -27.54 -10.62 -32.28
N SER A 208 -26.60 -11.26 -32.98
CA SER A 208 -26.79 -11.87 -34.30
C SER A 208 -26.03 -13.20 -34.48
N ARG A 209 -26.12 -14.18 -33.57
CA ARG A 209 -25.92 -15.60 -33.95
C ARG A 209 -26.32 -16.61 -32.85
N LYS A 210 -26.97 -17.67 -33.34
CA LYS A 210 -27.60 -18.77 -32.59
C LYS A 210 -26.65 -19.48 -31.61
N ARG A 211 -27.23 -19.83 -30.46
CA ARG A 211 -26.74 -20.79 -29.46
C ARG A 211 -26.30 -22.11 -30.10
N ASN A 212 -25.06 -22.54 -29.82
CA ASN A 212 -24.63 -23.92 -29.49
C ASN A 212 -23.10 -24.05 -29.68
N GLY A 213 -22.37 -24.25 -28.58
CA GLY A 213 -20.97 -24.70 -28.58
C GLY A 213 -19.96 -23.73 -27.99
N SER A 214 -19.73 -23.77 -26.68
CA SER A 214 -18.55 -23.12 -26.07
C SER A 214 -18.02 -23.77 -24.78
N TYR A 215 -18.63 -24.83 -24.26
CA TYR A 215 -18.24 -25.47 -22.99
C TYR A 215 -17.12 -26.52 -23.11
N SER A 216 -16.76 -26.96 -24.32
CA SER A 216 -15.81 -28.07 -24.51
C SER A 216 -14.34 -27.70 -24.26
N ASN A 217 -14.00 -26.41 -24.26
CA ASN A 217 -12.61 -25.97 -24.13
C ASN A 217 -12.18 -25.70 -22.69
N VAL A 218 -13.11 -25.37 -21.79
CA VAL A 218 -12.79 -25.01 -20.39
C VAL A 218 -12.43 -26.25 -19.55
N ILE A 219 -13.04 -27.40 -19.86
CA ILE A 219 -12.84 -28.66 -19.12
C ILE A 219 -11.43 -29.26 -19.34
N LYS A 220 -10.74 -28.83 -20.41
CA LYS A 220 -9.38 -29.27 -20.78
C LYS A 220 -8.28 -28.38 -20.19
N VAL A 221 -8.65 -27.29 -19.53
CA VAL A 221 -7.69 -26.38 -18.92
C VAL A 221 -7.06 -27.07 -17.69
N PRO A 222 -5.74 -26.95 -17.47
CA PRO A 222 -5.08 -27.51 -16.31
C PRO A 222 -5.65 -26.95 -14.99
N LEU A 223 -5.82 -27.83 -13.99
CA LEU A 223 -6.37 -27.51 -12.67
C LEU A 223 -5.56 -26.43 -11.92
N GLU A 224 -4.29 -26.25 -12.28
CA GLU A 224 -3.41 -25.18 -11.82
C GLU A 224 -3.92 -23.78 -12.14
N GLU A 225 -4.62 -23.62 -13.25
CA GLU A 225 -5.11 -22.32 -13.72
C GLU A 225 -6.39 -21.88 -12.96
N PHE A 226 -7.06 -22.81 -12.27
CA PHE A 226 -8.27 -22.55 -11.50
C PHE A 226 -8.00 -22.09 -10.05
N GLY A 227 -6.72 -21.92 -9.67
CA GLY A 227 -6.35 -21.38 -8.36
C GLY A 227 -6.71 -22.29 -7.18
N ILE A 228 -6.62 -23.60 -7.38
CA ILE A 228 -6.82 -24.64 -6.35
C ILE A 228 -5.74 -24.54 -5.27
N ASN A 229 -6.08 -24.88 -4.03
CA ASN A 229 -5.13 -24.97 -2.94
C ASN A 229 -3.93 -25.87 -3.34
N PRO A 230 -2.66 -25.43 -3.16
CA PRO A 230 -1.48 -26.20 -3.54
C PRO A 230 -1.42 -27.62 -2.94
N LYS A 231 -1.97 -27.82 -1.73
CA LYS A 231 -2.06 -29.16 -1.10
C LYS A 231 -3.06 -30.05 -1.82
N THR A 232 -4.21 -29.50 -2.22
CA THR A 232 -5.22 -30.19 -3.00
C THR A 232 -4.70 -30.53 -4.39
N LEU A 233 -4.01 -29.61 -5.05
CA LEU A 233 -3.38 -29.83 -6.35
C LEU A 233 -2.30 -30.93 -6.29
N HIS A 234 -1.46 -30.94 -5.25
CA HIS A 234 -0.46 -31.99 -5.06
C HIS A 234 -1.11 -33.38 -4.87
N ASN A 235 -2.20 -33.44 -4.10
CA ASN A 235 -2.97 -34.67 -3.93
C ASN A 235 -3.67 -35.09 -5.23
N LEU A 236 -4.18 -34.17 -6.04
CA LEU A 236 -4.82 -34.50 -7.31
C LEU A 236 -3.81 -35.05 -8.33
N LYS A 237 -2.60 -34.49 -8.36
CA LYS A 237 -1.50 -35.01 -9.18
C LYS A 237 -1.05 -36.41 -8.78
N SER A 238 -1.10 -36.76 -7.49
CA SER A 238 -0.77 -38.13 -7.06
C SER A 238 -1.81 -39.16 -7.52
N TYR A 239 -3.02 -38.72 -7.86
CA TYR A 239 -4.06 -39.53 -8.53
C TYR A 239 -4.11 -39.33 -10.05
N ASN A 240 -3.09 -38.69 -10.64
CA ASN A 240 -2.99 -38.40 -12.08
C ASN A 240 -4.13 -37.52 -12.64
N ILE A 241 -4.70 -36.65 -11.80
CA ILE A 241 -5.79 -35.73 -12.17
C ILE A 241 -5.18 -34.36 -12.46
N ASN A 242 -5.15 -33.97 -13.74
CA ASN A 242 -4.55 -32.71 -14.17
C ASN A 242 -5.59 -31.72 -14.74
N THR A 243 -6.73 -32.21 -15.22
CA THR A 243 -7.82 -31.41 -15.78
C THR A 243 -9.17 -31.72 -15.12
N LEU A 244 -10.15 -30.85 -15.30
CA LEU A 244 -11.55 -31.13 -14.94
C LEU A 244 -12.09 -32.34 -15.71
N GLU A 245 -11.60 -32.59 -16.93
CA GLU A 245 -11.97 -33.77 -17.74
C GLU A 245 -11.53 -35.07 -17.04
N ASP A 246 -10.32 -35.10 -16.50
CA ASP A 246 -9.77 -36.26 -15.80
C ASP A 246 -10.56 -36.57 -14.52
N TYR A 247 -10.95 -35.51 -13.80
CA TYR A 247 -11.77 -35.64 -12.59
C TYR A 247 -13.16 -36.22 -12.89
N ILE A 248 -13.85 -35.66 -13.89
CA ILE A 248 -15.19 -36.12 -14.29
C ILE A 248 -15.16 -37.58 -14.75
N LYS A 249 -14.11 -37.99 -15.49
CA LYS A 249 -13.92 -39.40 -15.89
C LYS A 249 -13.77 -40.32 -14.67
N ILE A 250 -12.90 -39.97 -13.72
CA ILE A 250 -12.65 -40.78 -12.52
C ILE A 250 -13.87 -40.86 -11.61
N GLU A 251 -14.64 -39.78 -11.50
CA GLU A 251 -15.89 -39.75 -10.74
C GLU A 251 -16.97 -40.61 -11.40
N SER A 252 -17.07 -40.59 -12.73
CA SER A 252 -18.00 -41.44 -13.50
C SER A 252 -17.64 -42.93 -13.45
N GLU A 253 -16.35 -43.25 -13.42
CA GLU A 253 -15.83 -44.62 -13.34
C GLU A 253 -15.73 -45.14 -11.89
N ASN A 254 -16.10 -44.32 -10.90
CA ASN A 254 -16.12 -44.63 -9.46
C ASN A 254 -14.80 -45.25 -8.93
N SER A 255 -13.69 -44.94 -9.60
CA SER A 255 -12.44 -45.71 -9.49
C SER A 255 -11.58 -45.31 -8.30
N ILE A 256 -11.75 -44.09 -7.77
CA ILE A 256 -10.93 -43.56 -6.66
C ILE A 256 -11.82 -42.77 -5.69
N LYS A 257 -11.82 -43.13 -4.40
CA LYS A 257 -12.47 -42.36 -3.33
C LYS A 257 -11.58 -41.19 -2.90
N LEU A 258 -11.76 -40.04 -3.55
CA LEU A 258 -11.13 -38.79 -3.14
C LEU A 258 -11.73 -38.26 -1.82
N PRO A 259 -10.92 -37.64 -0.94
CA PRO A 259 -11.39 -36.96 0.27
C PRO A 259 -12.50 -35.93 -0.02
N GLU A 260 -13.47 -35.81 0.88
CA GLU A 260 -14.62 -34.88 0.74
C GLU A 260 -14.19 -33.41 0.60
N SER A 261 -13.09 -33.01 1.26
CA SER A 261 -12.54 -31.65 1.14
C SER A 261 -12.13 -31.32 -0.30
N ILE A 262 -11.56 -32.29 -1.01
CA ILE A 262 -11.10 -32.14 -2.40
C ILE A 262 -12.30 -32.10 -3.35
N ARG A 263 -13.29 -32.98 -3.14
CA ARG A 263 -14.53 -32.98 -3.93
C ARG A 263 -15.28 -31.65 -3.82
N LYS A 264 -15.39 -31.10 -2.61
CA LYS A 264 -16.07 -29.82 -2.38
C LYS A 264 -15.38 -28.66 -3.09
N GLU A 265 -14.04 -28.64 -3.09
CA GLU A 265 -13.25 -27.63 -3.78
C GLU A 265 -13.40 -27.72 -5.31
N ILE A 266 -13.42 -28.93 -5.87
CA ILE A 266 -13.60 -29.14 -7.32
C ILE A 266 -15.04 -28.85 -7.75
N HIS A 267 -16.06 -29.25 -6.99
CA HIS A 267 -17.46 -28.90 -7.31
C HIS A 267 -17.68 -27.38 -7.26
N THR A 268 -17.04 -26.67 -6.34
CA THR A 268 -17.10 -25.19 -6.32
C THR A 268 -16.54 -24.60 -7.62
N ILE A 269 -15.50 -25.20 -8.20
CA ILE A 269 -14.92 -24.78 -9.48
C ILE A 269 -15.84 -25.16 -10.64
N MET A 270 -16.42 -26.36 -10.63
CA MET A 270 -17.41 -26.77 -11.63
C MET A 270 -18.63 -25.85 -11.66
N ASP A 271 -19.14 -25.44 -10.49
CA ASP A 271 -20.26 -24.50 -10.38
C ASP A 271 -19.91 -23.09 -10.90
N ILE A 272 -18.64 -22.70 -10.88
CA ILE A 272 -18.16 -21.43 -11.45
C ILE A 272 -18.02 -21.54 -12.99
N VAL A 273 -17.78 -22.75 -13.50
CA VAL A 273 -17.50 -23.03 -14.91
C VAL A 273 -18.75 -23.41 -15.73
N ALA A 274 -19.81 -23.90 -15.07
CA ALA A 274 -21.10 -24.30 -15.69
C ALA A 274 -22.03 -23.11 -15.98
#